data_AF-A0A959F027-F1
#
_entry.id   AF-A0A959F027-F1
#
_cell.length_a   1.000
_cell.length_b   1.000
_cell.length_c   1.000
_cell.angle_alpha   90.00
_cell.angle_beta   90.00
_cell.angle_gamma   90.00
#
_symmetry.space_group_name_H-M   'P 1'
#
loop_
_entity.id
_entity.type
_entity.pdbx_description
1 polymer ?
#
loop_
_entity_poly.entity_id
_entity_poly.type
_entity_poly.pdbx_seq_one_letter_code
_entity_poly.pdbx_strand_id
1 'polypeptide(L)'
;MAHTLTIPFFASRLRFHSGGSFLLPLADQAGFHLERSIDQLAERYAERFQETVLDRGNFLPLLAEYQEGPFFTDRLSVAFEAAKDGQRHPAFSVEFDFVFAERDGRWWGTVPALGIESMAGSEEKLRKYLEEAVRLDFVREQRLNAMQRVVAAIWFDSLELLRSELSLRFPSPAELDLADREHSKPLLPVVAEQLKLRNPQTYGRKAELDQLIRA
;
A
#
# COMPACT_ATOMS: atom_id res chain seq x y z
N MET A 1 0.18 9.01 30.18
CA MET A 1 -1.11 9.14 29.50
C MET A 1 -0.84 9.03 28.01
N ALA A 2 -1.68 8.32 27.27
CA ALA A 2 -1.56 8.30 25.82
C ALA A 2 -1.81 9.70 25.25
N HIS A 3 -1.00 10.11 24.28
CA HIS A 3 -1.12 11.41 23.63
C HIS A 3 -1.74 11.22 22.25
N THR A 4 -2.65 12.11 21.84
CA THR A 4 -3.17 12.10 20.47
C THR A 4 -2.29 12.98 19.60
N LEU A 5 -1.82 12.43 18.48
CA LEU A 5 -1.13 13.17 17.44
C LEU A 5 -2.03 13.27 16.22
N THR A 6 -2.17 14.47 15.67
CA THR A 6 -2.87 14.70 14.41
C THR A 6 -1.86 15.08 13.33
N ILE A 7 -1.86 14.36 12.22
CA ILE A 7 -0.99 14.63 11.06
C ILE A 7 -1.83 14.82 9.79
N PRO A 8 -1.37 15.61 8.81
CA PRO A 8 -2.11 15.77 7.56
C PRO A 8 -2.09 14.46 6.75
N PHE A 9 -3.25 14.12 6.17
CA PHE A 9 -3.42 12.95 5.30
C PHE A 9 -3.82 13.41 3.91
N PHE A 10 -3.13 12.90 2.89
CA PHE A 10 -3.38 13.24 1.50
C PHE A 10 -3.74 12.00 0.69
N ALA A 11 -4.75 12.13 -0.16
CA ALA A 11 -5.14 11.09 -1.09
C ALA A 11 -5.52 11.67 -2.46
N SER A 12 -5.17 10.96 -3.51
CA SER A 12 -5.62 11.24 -4.87
C SER A 12 -6.95 10.55 -5.12
N ARG A 13 -7.96 11.31 -5.56
CA ARG A 13 -9.22 10.78 -6.08
C ARG A 13 -9.14 10.67 -7.59
N LEU A 14 -9.25 9.45 -8.10
CA LEU A 14 -9.33 9.16 -9.53
C LEU A 14 -10.79 8.90 -9.89
N ARG A 15 -11.34 9.66 -10.85
CA ARG A 15 -12.73 9.49 -11.33
C ARG A 15 -12.74 8.68 -12.61
N PHE A 16 -13.66 7.71 -12.73
CA PHE A 16 -13.81 6.91 -13.95
C PHE A 16 -14.74 7.57 -14.97
N HIS A 17 -14.46 7.27 -16.24
CA HIS A 17 -15.34 7.55 -17.38
C HIS A 17 -16.77 7.01 -17.21
N SER A 18 -16.93 5.84 -16.59
CA SER A 18 -18.22 5.18 -16.39
C SER A 18 -19.02 5.70 -15.19
N GLY A 19 -18.48 6.66 -14.45
CA GLY A 19 -18.97 7.06 -13.14
C GLY A 19 -18.36 6.23 -12.00
N GLY A 20 -18.16 6.88 -10.86
CA GLY A 20 -17.47 6.34 -9.68
C GLY A 20 -16.10 6.98 -9.46
N SER A 21 -15.45 6.62 -8.35
CA SER A 21 -14.08 7.05 -8.06
C SER A 21 -13.35 6.06 -7.16
N PHE A 22 -12.03 6.01 -7.30
CA PHE A 22 -11.14 5.43 -6.29
C PHE A 22 -10.41 6.52 -5.51
N LEU A 23 -10.06 6.20 -4.28
CA LEU A 23 -9.10 6.96 -3.49
C LEU A 23 -7.77 6.20 -3.40
N LEU A 24 -6.68 6.93 -3.43
CA LEU A 24 -5.32 6.42 -3.32
C LEU A 24 -4.56 7.28 -2.31
N PRO A 25 -4.22 6.76 -1.13
CA PRO A 25 -3.33 7.46 -0.20
C PRO A 25 -2.00 7.80 -0.88
N LEU A 26 -1.48 9.01 -0.66
CA LEU A 26 -0.16 9.37 -1.19
C LEU A 26 0.97 8.60 -0.50
N ALA A 27 0.77 8.20 0.75
CA ALA A 27 1.71 7.40 1.54
C ALA A 27 1.74 5.91 1.14
N ASP A 28 0.64 5.37 0.63
CA ASP A 28 0.52 3.98 0.17
C ASP A 28 -0.29 3.92 -1.14
N GLN A 29 0.44 3.89 -2.25
CA GLN A 29 -0.14 3.86 -3.60
C GLN A 29 -0.43 2.45 -4.11
N ALA A 30 -0.16 1.41 -3.30
CA ALA A 30 -0.37 0.03 -3.70
C ALA A 30 -1.83 -0.44 -3.52
N GLY A 31 -2.63 0.27 -2.72
CA GLY A 31 -4.02 -0.07 -2.42
C GLY A 31 -5.02 0.85 -3.09
N PHE A 32 -5.92 0.32 -3.93
CA PHE A 32 -7.10 1.05 -4.40
C PHE A 32 -8.22 0.98 -3.36
N HIS A 33 -8.77 2.13 -3.00
CA HIS A 33 -9.81 2.29 -1.99
C HIS A 33 -11.13 2.72 -2.65
N LEU A 34 -12.20 1.98 -2.39
CA LEU A 34 -13.57 2.22 -2.89
C LEU A 34 -14.38 3.18 -2.00
N GLU A 35 -13.75 3.73 -0.98
CA GLU A 35 -14.32 4.61 0.02
C GLU A 35 -14.93 5.86 -0.63
N ARG A 36 -16.06 6.31 -0.09
CA ARG A 36 -16.79 7.45 -0.65
C ARG A 36 -16.19 8.79 -0.22
N SER A 37 -15.55 8.84 0.95
CA SER A 37 -14.91 10.03 1.49
C SER A 37 -13.47 9.77 1.91
N ILE A 38 -12.67 10.84 1.88
CA ILE A 38 -11.28 10.81 2.37
C ILE A 38 -11.23 10.57 3.88
N ASP A 39 -12.23 11.03 4.64
CA ASP A 39 -12.24 10.86 6.10
C ASP A 39 -12.39 9.39 6.49
N GLN A 40 -13.27 8.64 5.80
CA GLN A 40 -13.39 7.19 6.00
C GLN A 40 -12.10 6.45 5.66
N LEU A 41 -11.40 6.89 4.61
CA LEU A 41 -10.11 6.33 4.25
C LEU A 41 -9.05 6.65 5.31
N ALA A 42 -9.01 7.88 5.81
CA ALA A 42 -8.09 8.32 6.84
C ALA A 42 -8.31 7.57 8.16
N GLU A 43 -9.57 7.39 8.58
CA GLU A 43 -9.92 6.60 9.78
C GLU A 43 -9.43 5.15 9.66
N ARG A 44 -9.75 4.47 8.55
CA ARG A 44 -9.32 3.07 8.33
C ARG A 44 -7.79 2.94 8.24
N TYR A 45 -7.14 3.91 7.60
CA TYR A 45 -5.69 3.94 7.53
C TYR A 45 -5.09 4.15 8.93
N ALA A 46 -5.66 5.05 9.72
CA ALA A 46 -5.23 5.34 11.09
C ALA A 46 -5.36 4.09 11.98
N GLU A 47 -6.51 3.40 11.94
CA GLU A 47 -6.73 2.16 12.68
C GLU A 47 -5.69 1.10 12.33
N ARG A 48 -5.48 0.85 11.03
CA ARG A 48 -4.50 -0.14 10.58
C ARG A 48 -3.09 0.25 10.98
N PHE A 49 -2.72 1.51 10.83
CA PHE A 49 -1.40 2.00 11.19
C PHE A 49 -1.17 1.92 12.72
N GLN A 50 -2.20 2.24 13.51
CA GLN A 50 -2.17 2.12 14.96
C GLN A 50 -1.85 0.68 15.37
N GLU A 51 -2.64 -0.29 14.89
CA GLU A 51 -2.50 -1.71 15.27
C GLU A 51 -1.19 -2.35 14.80
N THR A 52 -0.75 -1.99 13.58
CA THR A 52 0.38 -2.68 12.93
C THR A 52 1.73 -2.05 13.22
N VAL A 53 1.76 -0.77 13.60
CA VAL A 53 2.99 0.02 13.75
C VAL A 53 3.11 0.58 15.17
N LEU A 54 2.15 1.40 15.60
CA LEU A 54 2.26 2.15 16.86
C LEU A 54 2.10 1.28 18.10
N ASP A 55 1.11 0.39 18.11
CA ASP A 55 0.84 -0.50 19.24
C ASP A 55 1.94 -1.56 19.43
N ARG A 56 2.80 -1.72 18.41
CA ARG A 56 4.02 -2.54 18.47
C ARG A 56 5.26 -1.76 18.91
N GLY A 57 5.10 -0.49 19.26
CA GLY A 57 6.19 0.39 19.68
C GLY A 57 7.13 0.83 18.55
N ASN A 58 6.77 0.62 17.28
CA ASN A 58 7.60 1.05 16.16
C ASN A 58 7.21 2.47 15.70
N PHE A 59 7.90 3.49 16.19
CA PHE A 59 7.54 4.88 15.89
C PHE A 59 8.24 5.48 14.67
N LEU A 60 9.28 4.84 14.12
CA LEU A 60 10.03 5.40 12.99
C LEU A 60 9.18 5.60 11.72
N PRO A 61 8.28 4.67 11.33
CA PRO A 61 7.46 4.85 10.13
C PRO A 61 6.56 6.07 10.18
N LEU A 62 6.16 6.52 11.37
CA LEU A 62 5.34 7.71 11.53
C LEU A 62 6.01 8.98 10.98
N LEU A 63 7.34 9.06 11.07
CA LEU A 63 8.08 10.20 10.52
C LEU A 63 7.97 10.24 9.00
N ALA A 64 7.81 9.09 8.34
CA ALA A 64 7.58 9.01 6.89
C ALA A 64 6.12 9.32 6.50
N GLU A 65 5.17 9.09 7.41
CA GLU A 65 3.75 9.47 7.23
C GLU A 65 3.53 10.98 7.29
N TYR A 66 4.39 11.71 8.01
CA TYR A 66 4.31 13.16 8.10
C TYR A 66 4.73 13.81 6.79
N GLN A 67 3.75 14.09 5.93
CA GLN A 67 3.95 14.76 4.66
C GLN A 67 3.45 16.20 4.74
N GLU A 68 4.37 17.14 4.97
CA GLU A 68 4.06 18.56 4.99
C GLU A 68 4.59 19.25 3.73
N GLY A 69 3.79 20.14 3.16
CA GLY A 69 4.17 20.94 2.00
C GLY A 69 3.04 21.15 1.01
N PRO A 70 3.15 22.15 0.13
CA PRO A 70 2.24 22.30 -0.98
C PRO A 70 2.47 21.14 -1.96
N PHE A 71 1.41 20.40 -2.22
CA PHE A 71 1.35 19.47 -3.33
C PHE A 71 0.81 20.19 -4.55
N PHE A 72 1.46 19.94 -5.69
CA PHE A 72 1.07 20.50 -6.97
C PHE A 72 0.59 19.38 -7.89
N THR A 73 -0.27 19.75 -8.84
CA THR A 73 -0.80 18.86 -9.87
C THR A 73 -0.51 19.43 -11.24
N ASP A 74 -0.01 18.62 -12.15
CA ASP A 74 0.21 18.99 -13.55
C ASP A 74 -0.04 17.75 -14.45
N ARG A 75 0.03 17.94 -15.77
CA ARG A 75 -0.15 16.90 -16.78
C ARG A 75 1.14 16.50 -17.47
N LEU A 76 1.37 15.20 -17.51
CA LEU A 76 2.46 14.57 -18.22
C LEU A 76 1.95 14.01 -19.55
N SER A 77 2.47 14.52 -20.66
CA SER A 77 2.19 13.98 -22.01
C SER A 77 3.32 13.04 -22.42
N VAL A 78 2.98 11.80 -22.76
CA VAL A 78 3.95 10.76 -23.13
C VAL A 78 3.65 10.27 -24.54
N ALA A 79 4.57 10.58 -25.46
CA ALA A 79 4.49 10.13 -26.84
C ALA A 79 5.11 8.75 -27.04
N PHE A 80 4.44 7.93 -27.85
CA PHE A 80 4.85 6.62 -28.31
C PHE A 80 4.94 6.59 -29.84
N GLU A 81 6.09 6.18 -30.36
CA GLU A 81 6.29 6.02 -31.81
C GLU A 81 5.47 4.85 -32.36
N ALA A 82 5.26 4.82 -33.68
CA ALA A 82 4.59 3.70 -34.32
C ALA A 82 5.40 2.41 -34.17
N ALA A 83 4.70 1.27 -34.09
CA ALA A 83 5.35 -0.03 -34.06
C ALA A 83 6.23 -0.23 -35.30
N LYS A 84 7.44 -0.77 -35.12
CA LYS A 84 8.38 -1.02 -36.24
C LYS A 84 7.84 -1.98 -37.29
N ASP A 85 6.91 -2.85 -36.91
CA ASP A 85 6.21 -3.78 -37.81
C ASP A 85 4.99 -3.15 -38.50
N GLY A 86 4.62 -1.92 -38.13
CA GLY A 86 3.51 -1.17 -38.70
C GLY A 86 2.11 -1.71 -38.36
N GLN A 87 1.99 -2.75 -37.54
CA GLN A 87 0.71 -3.44 -37.32
C GLN A 87 0.21 -3.36 -35.87
N ARG A 88 1.09 -3.32 -34.86
CA ARG A 88 0.65 -3.40 -33.45
C ARG A 88 -0.03 -2.13 -32.95
N HIS A 89 0.55 -0.98 -33.28
CA HIS A 89 -0.01 0.33 -32.94
C HIS A 89 0.55 1.42 -33.86
N PRO A 90 -0.28 2.44 -34.19
CA PRO A 90 0.21 3.69 -34.77
C PRO A 90 1.03 4.49 -33.75
N ALA A 91 1.58 5.63 -34.18
CA ALA A 91 2.11 6.63 -33.25
C ALA A 91 0.94 7.30 -32.50
N PHE A 92 1.09 7.52 -31.21
CA PHE A 92 0.08 8.16 -30.37
C PHE A 92 0.72 8.88 -29.17
N SER A 93 -0.04 9.73 -28.49
CA SER A 93 0.34 10.31 -27.20
C SER A 93 -0.75 10.05 -26.17
N VAL A 94 -0.35 9.90 -24.91
CA VAL A 94 -1.25 9.75 -23.77
C VAL A 94 -0.92 10.80 -22.73
N GLU A 95 -1.95 11.29 -22.04
CA GLU A 95 -1.79 12.26 -20.97
C GLU A 95 -2.17 11.64 -19.63
N PHE A 96 -1.36 11.94 -18.61
CA PHE A 96 -1.61 11.53 -17.24
C PHE A 96 -1.49 12.73 -16.32
N ASP A 97 -2.46 12.90 -15.42
CA ASP A 97 -2.30 13.81 -14.29
C ASP A 97 -1.27 13.20 -13.30
N PHE A 98 -0.36 14.03 -12.80
CA PHE A 98 0.63 13.65 -11.80
C PHE A 98 0.64 14.65 -10.65
N VAL A 99 0.97 14.16 -9.46
CA VAL A 99 1.11 14.95 -8.23
C VAL A 99 2.59 15.06 -7.90
N PHE A 100 3.06 16.24 -7.49
CA PHE A 100 4.46 16.44 -7.13
C PHE A 100 4.62 17.43 -5.98
N ALA A 101 5.73 17.30 -5.26
CA ALA A 101 6.11 18.17 -4.16
C ALA A 101 7.64 18.17 -3.98
N GLU A 102 8.18 19.25 -3.42
CA GLU A 102 9.56 19.27 -2.96
C GLU A 102 9.66 18.67 -1.55
N ARG A 103 10.59 17.74 -1.35
CA ARG A 103 10.88 17.04 -0.10
C ARG A 103 12.39 16.94 0.08
N ASP A 104 12.90 17.41 1.22
CA ASP A 104 14.32 17.31 1.58
C ASP A 104 15.29 17.81 0.47
N GLY A 105 14.90 18.90 -0.22
CA GLY A 105 15.68 19.47 -1.33
C GLY A 105 15.69 18.64 -2.61
N ARG A 106 14.75 17.70 -2.75
CA ARG A 106 14.50 16.90 -3.95
C ARG A 106 13.03 17.00 -4.35
N TRP A 107 12.76 16.85 -5.63
CA TRP A 107 11.42 16.78 -6.17
C TRP A 107 10.95 15.33 -6.18
N TRP A 108 9.85 15.06 -5.50
CA TRP A 108 9.14 13.78 -5.56
C TRP A 108 7.87 13.97 -6.38
N GLY A 109 7.51 12.96 -7.16
CA GLY A 109 6.24 12.96 -7.87
C GLY A 109 5.73 11.55 -8.16
N THR A 110 4.42 11.48 -8.37
CA THR A 110 3.69 10.25 -8.65
C THR A 110 2.68 10.46 -9.78
N VAL A 111 2.48 9.42 -10.57
CA VAL A 111 1.35 9.24 -11.49
C VAL A 111 0.40 8.20 -10.85
N PRO A 112 -0.61 8.63 -10.07
CA PRO A 112 -1.40 7.69 -9.26
C PRO A 112 -2.18 6.68 -10.09
N ALA A 113 -2.62 7.06 -11.29
CA ALA A 113 -3.36 6.18 -12.19
C ALA A 113 -2.57 4.94 -12.65
N LEU A 114 -1.23 5.03 -12.59
CA LEU A 114 -0.31 3.96 -12.97
C LEU A 114 0.43 3.36 -11.76
N GLY A 115 0.30 3.96 -10.58
CA GLY A 115 1.11 3.59 -9.41
C GLY A 115 2.61 3.78 -9.63
N ILE A 116 2.99 4.81 -10.39
CA ILE A 116 4.39 5.13 -10.70
C ILE A 116 4.85 6.29 -9.84
N GLU A 117 6.03 6.18 -9.25
CA GLU A 117 6.68 7.24 -8.49
C GLU A 117 8.11 7.49 -8.96
N SER A 118 8.60 8.71 -8.76
CA SER A 118 9.98 9.07 -9.06
C SER A 118 10.46 10.23 -8.18
N MET A 119 11.78 10.38 -8.12
CA MET A 119 12.46 11.47 -7.42
C MET A 119 13.58 12.04 -8.26
N ALA A 120 13.76 13.36 -8.22
CA ALA A 120 14.82 14.05 -8.94
C ALA A 120 15.34 15.28 -8.17
N GLY A 121 16.49 15.82 -8.60
CA GLY A 121 17.04 17.05 -8.04
C GLY A 121 16.39 18.35 -8.55
N SER A 122 15.52 18.27 -9.55
CA SER A 122 14.77 19.41 -10.09
C SER A 122 13.45 18.95 -10.68
N GLU A 123 12.46 19.85 -10.72
CA GLU A 123 11.14 19.60 -11.30
C GLU A 123 11.21 19.12 -12.76
N GLU A 124 12.05 19.77 -13.59
CA GLU A 124 12.25 19.39 -14.99
C GLU A 124 12.79 17.96 -15.16
N LYS A 125 13.70 17.54 -14.27
CA LYS A 125 14.24 16.18 -14.28
C LYS A 125 13.20 15.17 -13.78
N LEU A 126 12.41 15.54 -12.77
CA LEU A 126 11.32 14.71 -12.27
C LEU A 126 10.34 14.39 -13.42
N ARG A 127 9.94 15.39 -14.20
CA ARG A 127 9.04 15.21 -15.34
C ARG A 127 9.60 14.21 -16.37
N LYS A 128 10.89 14.32 -16.69
CA LYS A 128 11.56 13.37 -17.61
C LYS A 128 11.61 11.96 -17.04
N TYR A 129 11.93 11.81 -15.76
CA TYR A 129 11.97 10.49 -15.12
C TYR A 129 10.59 9.85 -15.02
N LEU A 130 9.54 10.64 -14.77
CA LEU A 130 8.17 10.14 -14.83
C LEU A 130 7.79 9.70 -16.25
N GLU A 131 8.14 10.49 -17.29
CA GLU A 131 7.91 10.12 -18.69
C GLU A 131 8.58 8.78 -19.05
N GLU A 132 9.85 8.61 -18.67
CA GLU A 132 10.61 7.38 -18.88
C GLU A 132 10.00 6.19 -18.11
N ALA A 133 9.58 6.40 -16.87
CA ALA A 133 8.94 5.37 -16.05
C ALA A 133 7.60 4.92 -16.65
N VAL A 134 6.79 5.85 -17.16
CA VAL A 134 5.54 5.53 -17.89
C VAL A 134 5.83 4.71 -19.14
N ARG A 135 6.84 5.09 -19.93
CA ARG A 135 7.25 4.29 -21.10
C ARG A 135 7.65 2.88 -20.72
N LEU A 136 8.44 2.74 -19.65
CA LEU A 136 8.90 1.45 -19.17
C LEU A 136 7.74 0.58 -18.66
N ASP A 137 6.78 1.15 -17.95
CA ASP A 137 5.57 0.45 -17.50
C ASP A 137 4.75 -0.07 -18.69
N PHE A 138 4.56 0.74 -19.73
CA PHE A 138 3.86 0.33 -20.95
C PHE A 138 4.53 -0.84 -21.67
N VAL A 139 5.86 -0.89 -21.65
CA VAL A 139 6.63 -2.01 -22.19
C VAL A 139 6.50 -3.24 -21.29
N ARG A 140 6.70 -3.08 -19.97
CA ARG A 140 6.63 -4.17 -18.98
C ARG A 140 5.28 -4.88 -19.00
N GLU A 141 4.20 -4.11 -18.98
CA GLU A 141 2.82 -4.60 -19.01
C GLU A 141 2.34 -4.98 -20.41
N GLN A 142 3.23 -4.93 -21.42
CA GLN A 142 2.93 -5.25 -22.82
C GLN A 142 1.69 -4.50 -23.35
N ARG A 143 1.51 -3.25 -22.92
CA ARG A 143 0.37 -2.40 -23.29
C ARG A 143 0.47 -1.97 -24.75
N LEU A 144 1.68 -1.88 -25.28
CA LEU A 144 1.95 -1.58 -26.68
C LEU A 144 1.64 -2.74 -27.64
N ASN A 145 1.32 -3.95 -27.15
CA ASN A 145 1.00 -5.06 -28.05
C ASN A 145 -0.35 -4.89 -28.76
N ALA A 146 -1.29 -4.12 -28.19
CA ALA A 146 -2.59 -3.86 -28.78
C ALA A 146 -3.18 -2.53 -28.28
N MET A 147 -3.82 -1.77 -29.17
CA MET A 147 -4.42 -0.47 -28.82
C MET A 147 -5.45 -0.56 -27.68
N GLN A 148 -6.18 -1.66 -27.57
CA GLN A 148 -7.14 -1.87 -26.47
C GLN A 148 -6.48 -1.87 -25.09
N ARG A 149 -5.22 -2.33 -24.99
CA ARG A 149 -4.46 -2.31 -23.73
C ARG A 149 -3.96 -0.92 -23.37
N VAL A 150 -3.67 -0.09 -24.38
CA VAL A 150 -3.38 1.34 -24.19
C VAL A 150 -4.61 2.04 -23.65
N VAL A 151 -5.80 1.82 -24.25
CA VAL A 151 -7.05 2.42 -23.78
C VAL A 151 -7.37 2.00 -22.34
N ALA A 152 -7.14 0.73 -22.00
CA ALA A 152 -7.33 0.25 -20.63
C ALA A 152 -6.41 0.93 -19.59
N ALA A 153 -5.27 1.48 -20.01
CA ALA A 153 -4.37 2.23 -19.14
C ALA A 153 -4.85 3.67 -18.86
N ILE A 154 -5.72 4.21 -19.70
CA ILE A 154 -6.27 5.57 -19.61
C ILE A 154 -7.72 5.45 -19.11
N TRP A 155 -7.88 4.80 -17.96
CA TRP A 155 -9.19 4.41 -17.44
C TRP A 155 -9.89 5.50 -16.62
N PHE A 156 -9.21 6.61 -16.31
CA PHE A 156 -9.71 7.72 -15.49
C PHE A 156 -9.81 9.04 -16.27
N ASP A 157 -10.71 9.92 -15.85
CA ASP A 157 -10.95 11.24 -16.47
C ASP A 157 -10.17 12.37 -15.80
N SER A 158 -10.09 12.34 -14.47
CA SER A 158 -9.56 13.45 -13.69
C SER A 158 -8.97 12.98 -12.37
N LEU A 159 -7.89 13.63 -11.97
CA LEU A 159 -7.31 13.55 -10.64
C LEU A 159 -7.72 14.75 -9.78
N GLU A 160 -8.20 14.48 -8.57
CA GLU A 160 -8.46 15.49 -7.53
C GLU A 160 -7.62 15.16 -6.30
N LEU A 161 -6.80 16.11 -5.83
CA LEU A 161 -6.06 15.93 -4.59
C LEU A 161 -6.92 16.34 -3.40
N LEU A 162 -7.05 15.43 -2.44
CA LEU A 162 -7.82 15.64 -1.22
C LEU A 162 -6.91 15.67 0.00
N ARG A 163 -7.32 16.45 1.00
CA ARG A 163 -6.67 16.55 2.30
C ARG A 163 -7.67 16.23 3.40
N SER A 164 -7.24 15.46 4.38
CA SER A 164 -7.91 15.22 5.66
C SER A 164 -6.88 15.19 6.78
N GLU A 165 -7.31 14.86 7.98
CA GLU A 165 -6.48 14.75 9.17
C GLU A 165 -6.51 13.32 9.71
N LEU A 166 -5.33 12.79 10.00
CA LEU A 166 -5.15 11.48 10.58
C LEU A 166 -4.92 11.64 12.08
N SER A 167 -5.81 11.11 12.90
CA SER A 167 -5.69 11.13 14.36
C SER A 167 -5.16 9.79 14.87
N LEU A 168 -3.97 9.82 15.46
CA LEU A 168 -3.27 8.64 15.98
C LEU A 168 -3.08 8.75 17.48
N ARG A 169 -3.11 7.62 18.18
CA ARG A 169 -2.84 7.54 19.62
C ARG A 169 -1.42 7.05 19.85
N PHE A 170 -0.63 7.81 20.55
CA PHE A 170 0.67 7.36 21.04
C PHE A 170 0.50 6.56 22.33
N PRO A 171 0.77 5.24 22.31
CA PRO A 171 0.76 4.45 23.52
C PRO A 171 1.91 4.87 24.44
N SER A 172 1.65 4.84 25.74
CA SER A 172 2.68 5.05 26.76
C SER A 172 3.53 3.79 26.96
N PRO A 173 4.75 3.91 27.51
CA PRO A 173 5.60 2.74 27.77
C PRO A 173 4.89 1.65 28.61
N ALA A 174 4.10 2.05 29.60
CA ALA A 174 3.33 1.12 30.42
C ALA A 174 2.23 0.36 29.63
N GLU A 175 1.66 0.98 28.60
CA GLU A 175 0.67 0.34 27.73
C GLU A 175 1.33 -0.62 26.74
N LEU A 176 2.51 -0.28 26.21
CA LEU A 176 3.31 -1.20 25.38
C LEU A 176 3.73 -2.45 26.15
N ASP A 177 4.20 -2.28 27.39
CA ASP A 177 4.56 -3.41 28.27
C ASP A 177 3.38 -4.34 28.54
N LEU A 178 2.16 -3.82 28.61
CA LEU A 178 0.94 -4.61 28.77
C LEU A 178 0.58 -5.34 27.46
N ALA A 179 0.65 -4.65 26.32
CA ALA A 179 0.38 -5.25 25.01
C ALA A 179 1.33 -6.42 24.70
N ASP A 180 2.63 -6.26 24.97
CA ASP A 180 3.63 -7.32 24.81
C ASP A 180 3.34 -8.54 25.70
N ARG A 181 2.84 -8.31 26.93
CA ARG A 181 2.42 -9.39 27.84
C ARG A 181 1.15 -10.10 27.38
N GLU A 182 0.22 -9.40 26.74
CA GLU A 182 -0.99 -10.01 26.20
C GLU A 182 -0.71 -10.83 24.93
N HIS A 183 0.16 -10.34 24.06
CA HIS A 183 0.59 -11.06 22.85
C HIS A 183 1.51 -12.26 23.14
N SER A 184 2.25 -12.25 24.25
CA SER A 184 3.12 -13.35 24.68
C SER A 184 2.43 -14.43 25.51
N LYS A 185 1.09 -14.39 25.67
CA LYS A 185 0.35 -15.48 26.32
C LYS A 185 0.65 -16.80 25.59
N PRO A 186 1.17 -17.83 26.29
CA PRO A 186 1.56 -19.08 25.65
C PRO A 186 0.32 -19.72 25.01
N LEU A 187 0.40 -19.97 23.70
CA LEU A 187 -0.68 -20.62 22.94
C LEU A 187 -0.89 -22.06 23.38
N LEU A 188 0.18 -22.73 23.82
CA LEU A 188 0.19 -24.13 24.25
C LEU A 188 -0.96 -24.51 25.21
N PRO A 189 -1.21 -23.83 26.34
CA PRO A 189 -2.33 -24.15 27.22
C PRO A 189 -3.73 -23.91 26.63
N VAL A 190 -3.86 -23.09 25.57
CA VAL A 190 -5.16 -22.78 24.95
C VAL A 190 -5.53 -23.80 23.86
N VAL A 191 -4.54 -24.31 23.14
CA VAL A 191 -4.74 -25.31 22.05
C VAL A 191 -4.36 -26.74 22.43
N ALA A 192 -3.70 -26.97 23.56
CA ALA A 192 -3.38 -28.32 24.01
C ALA A 192 -4.54 -28.93 24.80
N GLU A 193 -5.15 -29.97 24.25
CA GLU A 193 -5.93 -30.91 25.03
C GLU A 193 -5.00 -31.89 25.75
N GLN A 194 -5.24 -32.10 27.05
CA GLN A 194 -4.53 -33.12 27.81
C GLN A 194 -4.88 -34.51 27.25
N LEU A 195 -3.90 -35.17 26.62
CA LEU A 195 -4.03 -36.51 26.08
C LEU A 195 -4.31 -37.53 27.20
N LYS A 196 -5.59 -37.82 27.45
CA LYS A 196 -6.02 -38.89 28.36
C LYS A 196 -5.91 -40.23 27.66
N LEU A 197 -4.69 -40.74 27.55
CA LEU A 197 -4.43 -42.08 27.04
C LEU A 197 -4.96 -43.11 28.05
N ARG A 198 -6.07 -43.79 27.71
CA ARG A 198 -6.61 -44.88 28.53
C ARG A 198 -5.68 -46.09 28.59
N ASN A 199 -4.93 -46.32 27.52
CA ASN A 199 -3.96 -47.41 27.42
C ASN A 199 -2.60 -46.83 27.06
N PRO A 200 -1.51 -47.21 27.75
CA PRO A 200 -0.17 -46.85 27.31
C PRO A 200 0.04 -47.40 25.90
N GLN A 201 0.62 -46.61 25.00
CA GLN A 201 1.06 -47.07 23.70
C GLN A 201 2.55 -46.80 23.56
N THR A 202 3.30 -47.85 23.22
CA THR A 202 4.73 -47.78 22.92
C THR A 202 4.92 -47.82 21.42
N TYR A 203 5.43 -46.73 20.85
CA TYR A 203 5.68 -46.65 19.41
C TYR A 203 6.74 -47.69 19.00
N GLY A 204 6.40 -48.54 18.03
CA GLY A 204 7.27 -49.61 17.53
C GLY A 204 7.42 -50.85 18.43
N ARG A 205 6.76 -50.91 19.59
CA ARG A 205 6.80 -52.06 20.52
C ARG A 205 5.41 -52.47 21.00
N LYS A 206 4.51 -52.73 20.03
CA LYS A 206 3.11 -53.07 20.32
C LYS A 206 2.98 -54.51 20.83
N ALA A 207 3.78 -55.44 20.29
CA ALA A 207 3.68 -56.86 20.61
C ALA A 207 4.16 -57.19 22.04
N GLU A 208 5.21 -56.53 22.49
CA GLU A 208 5.77 -56.70 23.83
C GLU A 208 4.85 -56.11 24.91
N LEU A 209 4.19 -55.00 24.59
CA LEU A 209 3.20 -54.38 25.47
C LEU A 209 1.94 -55.25 25.60
N ASP A 210 1.47 -55.85 24.51
CA ASP A 210 0.33 -56.78 24.53
C ASP A 210 0.63 -58.05 25.33
N GLN A 211 1.88 -58.52 25.34
CA GLN A 211 2.32 -59.62 26.21
C GLN A 211 2.27 -59.24 27.69
N LEU A 212 2.73 -58.04 28.03
CA LEU A 212 2.73 -57.52 29.40
C LEU A 212 1.31 -57.27 29.95
N ILE A 213 0.36 -56.88 29.09
CA ILE A 213 -1.03 -56.63 29.49
C ILE A 213 -1.82 -57.95 29.71
N ARG A 214 -1.39 -59.05 29.09
CA ARG A 214 -2.07 -60.36 29.15
C ARG A 214 -1.51 -61.32 30.21
N ALA A 215 -0.37 -60.99 30.83
CA ALA A 215 0.21 -61.73 31.95
C ALA A 215 -0.41 -61.29 33.28
#